data_AF-A0A839CSP6-F1
#
_entry.id   AF-A0A839CSP6-F1
#
_cell.length_a   1.000
_cell.length_b   1.000
_cell.length_c   1.000
_cell.angle_alpha   90.00
_cell.angle_beta   90.00
_cell.angle_gamma   90.00
#
_symmetry.space_group_name_H-M   'P 1'
#
loop_
_entity.id
_entity.type
_entity.pdbx_description
1 polymer ?
#
loop_
_entity_poly.entity_id
_entity_poly.type
_entity_poly.pdbx_seq_one_letter_code
_entity_poly.pdbx_strand_id
1 'polypeptide(L)'
;MNTITPKLTELLGQETTTFASCWLLKLKSGEELGFTDFDQDLNINNITYHSASGFTGTAIQSNSGFAVDNLEIEGMLDNELILKQDLIAGKYDHAEIEIFLVNYENLSAGKLHLKRGWFGEVSIKDNMFIAEVKGLTHALNKNIGDLYSHRCRAKFGDEKCKADLSKYTFSGVITEVQSNNIIIDINRAEESNFFQYGSIKFLTGANQGIAKEVQSYTKNGKIVLASPLPYKPSAGDSYEITTGCNKSFETCYKQFNNAINFRGEPHIPGISKLLKV
;
A
#
# COMPACT_ATOMS: atom_id res chain seq x y z
N MET A 1 -13.99 25.54 4.20
CA MET A 1 -13.34 26.81 4.57
C MET A 1 -12.06 26.47 5.30
N ASN A 2 -10.91 26.92 4.81
CA ASN A 2 -9.65 26.74 5.53
C ASN A 2 -9.69 27.61 6.79
N THR A 3 -9.52 27.00 7.96
CA THR A 3 -9.47 27.72 9.22
C THR A 3 -8.10 28.37 9.34
N ILE A 4 -8.04 29.69 9.23
CA ILE A 4 -6.81 30.48 9.36
C ILE A 4 -6.82 31.17 10.71
N THR A 5 -5.71 31.11 11.45
CA THR A 5 -5.61 31.86 12.71
C THR A 5 -5.52 33.37 12.41
N PRO A 6 -6.01 34.24 13.32
CA PRO A 6 -5.89 35.69 13.13
C PRO A 6 -4.44 36.16 12.91
N LYS A 7 -3.50 35.54 13.64
CA LYS A 7 -2.07 35.85 13.57
C LYS A 7 -1.45 35.49 12.21
N LEU A 8 -1.86 34.37 11.62
CA LEU A 8 -1.39 33.99 10.29
C LEU A 8 -1.99 34.88 9.20
N THR A 9 -3.23 35.35 9.39
CA THR A 9 -3.89 36.29 8.47
C THR A 9 -3.14 37.62 8.42
N GLU A 10 -2.70 38.12 9.57
CA GLU A 10 -1.87 39.33 9.66
C GLU A 10 -0.54 39.18 8.92
N LEU A 11 0.15 38.05 9.12
CA LEU A 11 1.42 37.75 8.44
C LEU A 11 1.27 37.61 6.92
N LEU A 12 0.15 37.06 6.44
CA LEU A 12 -0.15 36.97 5.00
C LEU A 12 -0.43 38.35 4.36
N GLY A 13 -0.82 39.35 5.14
CA GLY A 13 -1.11 40.70 4.67
C GLY A 13 0.09 41.63 4.57
N GLN A 14 1.29 41.17 4.96
CA GLN A 14 2.51 41.97 4.91
C GLN A 14 3.10 42.01 3.49
N GLU A 15 3.88 43.07 3.17
CA GLU A 15 4.53 43.21 1.86
C GLU A 15 5.64 42.16 1.64
N THR A 16 6.28 41.70 2.72
CA THR A 16 7.28 40.64 2.71
C THR A 16 6.80 39.45 3.51
N THR A 17 6.81 38.27 2.90
CA THR A 17 6.30 37.05 3.51
C THR A 17 7.42 36.08 3.85
N THR A 18 7.34 35.47 5.03
CA THR A 18 8.31 34.49 5.54
C THR A 18 7.65 33.12 5.73
N PHE A 19 6.96 32.64 4.68
CA PHE A 19 6.28 31.34 4.69
C PHE A 19 7.13 30.25 4.05
N ALA A 20 7.04 29.05 4.63
CA ALA A 20 7.58 27.81 4.09
C ALA A 20 6.45 26.79 3.93
N SER A 21 6.56 25.93 2.92
CA SER A 21 5.71 24.78 2.70
C SER A 21 6.22 23.60 3.50
N CYS A 22 5.30 22.92 4.18
CA CYS A 22 5.57 21.71 4.91
C CYS A 22 4.67 20.58 4.43
N TRP A 23 5.24 19.39 4.35
CA TRP A 23 4.56 18.14 4.05
C TRP A 23 4.70 17.20 5.23
N LEU A 24 3.57 16.69 5.71
CA LEU A 24 3.53 15.67 6.75
C LEU A 24 2.99 14.39 6.14
N LEU A 25 3.83 13.37 6.07
CA LEU A 25 3.45 12.01 5.72
C LEU A 25 3.13 11.21 6.97
N LYS A 26 2.01 10.50 6.97
CA LYS A 26 1.63 9.55 8.03
C LYS A 26 1.48 8.16 7.42
N LEU A 27 2.37 7.24 7.79
CA LEU A 27 2.37 5.88 7.28
C LEU A 27 1.31 5.05 8.00
N LYS A 28 0.89 3.94 7.38
CA LYS A 28 -0.04 2.98 8.02
C LYS A 28 0.51 2.34 9.29
N SER A 29 1.84 2.30 9.43
CA SER A 29 2.52 1.85 10.64
C SER A 29 2.32 2.82 11.82
N GLY A 30 1.92 4.07 11.56
CA GLY A 30 1.86 5.16 12.54
C GLY A 30 3.12 6.03 12.58
N GLU A 31 4.15 5.70 11.79
CA GLU A 31 5.34 6.54 11.61
C GLU A 31 4.97 7.85 10.90
N GLU A 32 5.50 8.97 11.37
CA GLU A 32 5.27 10.31 10.81
C GLU A 32 6.59 10.88 10.28
N LEU A 33 6.57 11.35 9.04
CA LEU A 33 7.72 11.95 8.35
C LEU A 33 7.38 13.38 7.95
N GLY A 34 8.20 14.35 8.37
CA GLY A 34 8.04 15.75 8.04
C GLY A 34 9.08 16.23 7.04
N PHE A 35 8.65 17.01 6.03
CA PHE A 35 9.51 17.64 5.04
C PHE A 35 9.18 19.13 4.91
N THR A 36 10.17 19.96 4.62
CA THR A 36 9.99 21.41 4.40
C THR A 36 10.81 21.91 3.21
N ASP A 37 10.33 22.93 2.52
CA ASP A 37 11.07 23.66 1.47
C ASP A 37 11.96 24.78 2.04
N PHE A 38 11.87 25.01 3.36
CA PHE A 38 12.80 25.87 4.09
C PHE A 38 14.20 25.27 4.10
N ASP A 39 15.22 26.12 4.13
CA ASP A 39 16.63 25.73 4.08
C ASP A 39 17.17 25.19 5.42
N GLN A 40 16.32 25.09 6.44
CA GLN A 40 16.65 24.54 7.75
C GLN A 40 15.51 23.65 8.27
N ASP A 41 15.86 22.71 9.14
CA ASP A 41 14.88 21.86 9.81
C ASP A 41 13.95 22.70 10.70
N LEU A 42 12.64 22.46 10.58
CA LEU A 42 11.61 23.09 11.41
C LEU A 42 11.05 22.09 12.41
N ASN A 43 10.78 22.51 13.64
CA ASN A 43 10.12 21.66 14.63
C ASN A 43 8.71 22.18 14.92
N ILE A 44 7.70 21.40 14.54
CA ILE A 44 6.29 21.78 14.67
C ILE A 44 5.56 20.64 15.37
N ASN A 45 4.97 20.92 16.53
CA ASN A 45 4.22 19.94 17.33
C ASN A 45 5.02 18.66 17.65
N ASN A 46 6.31 18.79 17.99
CA ASN A 46 7.25 17.70 18.26
C ASN A 46 7.59 16.81 17.06
N ILE A 47 7.27 17.25 15.83
CA ILE A 47 7.68 16.60 14.60
C ILE A 47 8.76 17.46 13.96
N THR A 48 9.90 16.85 13.64
CA THR A 48 10.95 17.50 12.85
C THR A 48 10.58 17.40 11.37
N TYR A 49 10.48 18.56 10.73
CA TYR A 49 10.34 18.71 9.30
C TYR A 49 11.72 18.93 8.74
N HIS A 50 12.25 17.92 8.09
CA HIS A 50 13.59 17.98 7.55
C HIS A 50 13.63 18.88 6.32
N SER A 51 14.65 19.74 6.26
CA SER A 51 15.07 20.46 5.07
C SER A 51 15.70 19.46 4.09
N ALA A 52 14.89 18.51 3.62
CA ALA A 52 15.31 17.52 2.66
C ALA A 52 15.37 18.18 1.29
N SER A 53 16.59 18.38 0.80
CA SER A 53 16.85 18.87 -0.55
C SER A 53 16.17 17.94 -1.57
N GLY A 54 15.09 18.44 -2.17
CA GLY A 54 14.41 17.74 -3.26
C GLY A 54 12.98 17.27 -2.96
N PHE A 55 12.42 17.49 -1.77
CA PHE A 55 10.97 17.32 -1.56
C PHE A 55 10.23 18.57 -2.04
N THR A 56 9.77 18.56 -3.28
CA THR A 56 9.08 19.69 -3.91
C THR A 56 7.71 19.27 -4.40
N GLY A 57 6.67 19.95 -3.92
CA GLY A 57 5.33 19.83 -4.49
C GLY A 57 5.26 20.54 -5.86
N THR A 58 4.61 19.90 -6.83
CA THR A 58 4.16 20.60 -8.05
C THR A 58 3.03 21.57 -7.74
N ALA A 59 2.56 22.32 -8.75
CA ALA A 59 1.48 23.29 -8.59
C ALA A 59 0.22 22.63 -7.98
N ILE A 60 -0.26 23.18 -6.86
CA ILE A 60 -1.48 22.71 -6.20
C ILE A 60 -2.70 23.25 -6.96
N GLN A 61 -3.28 22.42 -7.82
CA GLN A 61 -4.57 22.70 -8.44
C GLN A 61 -5.72 22.22 -7.54
N SER A 62 -6.74 23.06 -7.38
CA SER A 62 -8.00 22.74 -6.70
C SER A 62 -9.16 23.06 -7.63
N ASN A 63 -10.11 22.13 -7.77
CA ASN A 63 -11.32 22.33 -8.56
C ASN A 63 -12.57 22.20 -7.67
N SER A 64 -13.67 22.84 -8.10
CA SER A 64 -14.97 22.80 -7.39
C SER A 64 -15.84 21.60 -7.78
N GLY A 65 -15.40 20.80 -8.76
CA GLY A 65 -16.09 19.59 -9.22
C GLY A 65 -15.65 18.30 -8.51
N PHE A 66 -16.26 17.18 -8.88
CA PHE A 66 -15.89 15.85 -8.38
C PHE A 66 -14.66 15.23 -9.08
N ALA A 67 -14.01 15.98 -9.96
CA ALA A 67 -12.74 15.56 -10.55
C ALA A 67 -11.71 15.35 -9.43
N VAL A 68 -10.88 14.32 -9.57
CA VAL A 68 -9.78 14.10 -8.63
C VAL A 68 -8.78 15.22 -8.88
N ASP A 69 -8.52 16.04 -7.86
CA ASP A 69 -7.49 17.05 -7.93
C ASP A 69 -6.13 16.36 -7.87
N ASN A 70 -5.54 16.07 -9.02
CA ASN A 70 -4.23 15.45 -9.10
C ASN A 70 -3.16 16.47 -8.70
N LEU A 71 -2.37 16.12 -7.69
CA LEU A 71 -1.16 16.83 -7.31
C LEU A 71 -0.03 15.81 -7.39
N GLU A 72 1.11 16.19 -7.94
CA GLU A 72 2.31 15.37 -7.90
C GLU A 72 3.29 15.95 -6.90
N ILE A 73 3.95 15.06 -6.16
CA ILE A 73 5.05 15.42 -5.28
C ILE A 73 6.27 14.73 -5.79
N GLU A 74 7.30 15.54 -6.01
CA GLU A 74 8.60 15.06 -6.41
C GLU A 74 9.51 15.07 -5.19
N GLY A 75 10.30 14.02 -5.06
CA GLY A 75 11.22 13.83 -3.95
C GLY A 75 12.52 13.22 -4.44
N MET A 76 13.66 13.69 -3.95
CA MET A 76 14.90 12.96 -4.16
C MET A 76 14.91 11.70 -3.28
N LEU A 77 15.36 10.59 -3.85
CA LEU A 77 15.64 9.39 -3.07
C LEU A 77 16.97 9.58 -2.34
N ASP A 78 16.92 9.54 -1.02
CA ASP A 78 18.11 9.53 -0.17
C ASP A 78 18.14 8.27 0.71
N ASN A 79 19.28 8.05 1.36
CA ASN A 79 19.52 6.86 2.18
C ASN A 79 19.03 7.01 3.64
N GLU A 80 18.32 8.09 3.98
CA GLU A 80 18.00 8.41 5.38
C GLU A 80 16.50 8.58 5.63
N LEU A 81 15.76 9.22 4.73
CA LEU A 81 14.35 9.55 4.93
C LEU A 81 13.43 8.70 4.06
N ILE A 82 13.67 8.67 2.74
CA ILE A 82 12.84 7.90 1.80
C ILE A 82 13.71 6.98 0.95
N LEU A 83 13.85 5.75 1.45
CA LEU A 83 14.56 4.69 0.75
C LEU A 83 13.79 4.19 -0.47
N LYS A 84 14.50 4.02 -1.60
CA LYS A 84 13.98 3.35 -2.78
C LYS A 84 13.38 1.96 -2.48
N GLN A 85 14.02 1.22 -1.59
CA GLN A 85 13.58 -0.13 -1.22
C GLN A 85 12.24 -0.09 -0.46
N ASP A 86 12.04 0.92 0.38
CA ASP A 86 10.80 1.10 1.16
C ASP A 86 9.63 1.51 0.26
N LEU A 87 9.87 2.32 -0.77
CA LEU A 87 8.87 2.64 -1.80
C LEU A 87 8.46 1.40 -2.58
N ILE A 88 9.42 0.59 -3.04
CA ILE A 88 9.13 -0.67 -3.75
C ILE A 88 8.45 -1.69 -2.83
N ALA A 89 8.76 -1.67 -1.53
CA ALA A 89 8.10 -2.51 -0.53
C ALA A 89 6.64 -2.11 -0.26
N GLY A 90 6.18 -0.96 -0.78
CA GLY A 90 4.86 -0.42 -0.53
C GLY A 90 4.71 0.15 0.89
N LYS A 91 5.82 0.53 1.57
CA LYS A 91 5.80 1.10 2.92
C LYS A 91 4.93 2.36 2.99
N TYR A 92 4.89 3.12 1.90
CA TYR A 92 4.16 4.37 1.75
C TYR A 92 2.79 4.20 1.07
N ASP A 93 2.35 2.98 0.78
CA ASP A 93 1.09 2.72 0.07
C ASP A 93 -0.10 3.22 0.88
N HIS A 94 -0.82 4.19 0.32
CA HIS A 94 -1.90 4.92 0.99
C HIS A 94 -1.45 5.63 2.28
N ALA A 95 -0.18 6.02 2.39
CA ALA A 95 0.25 6.98 3.40
C ALA A 95 -0.58 8.25 3.26
N GLU A 96 -1.04 8.79 4.38
CA GLU A 96 -1.75 10.04 4.38
C GLU A 96 -0.75 11.18 4.23
N ILE A 97 -1.09 12.18 3.42
CA ILE A 97 -0.29 13.39 3.32
C ILE A 97 -1.12 14.62 3.67
N GLU A 98 -0.51 15.49 4.46
CA GLU A 98 -0.98 16.84 4.74
C GLU A 98 0.03 17.86 4.19
N ILE A 99 -0.45 18.85 3.46
CA ILE A 99 0.35 19.95 2.90
C ILE A 99 -0.16 21.25 3.50
N PHE A 100 0.73 22.04 4.07
CA PHE A 100 0.38 23.27 4.74
C PHE A 100 1.51 24.30 4.69
N LEU A 101 1.19 25.57 4.89
CA LEU A 101 2.15 26.66 5.05
C LEU A 101 2.32 27.01 6.52
N VAL A 102 3.55 27.34 6.91
CA VAL A 102 3.87 27.94 8.21
C VAL A 102 4.75 29.15 8.01
N ASN A 103 4.70 30.08 8.96
CA ASN A 103 5.68 31.16 9.01
C ASN A 103 6.94 30.64 9.71
N TYR A 104 8.07 30.54 8.99
CA TYR A 104 9.29 29.92 9.55
C TYR A 104 9.95 30.78 10.64
N GLU A 105 9.69 32.10 10.68
CA GLU A 105 10.13 32.97 11.77
C GLU A 105 9.23 32.87 13.01
N ASN A 106 7.99 32.41 12.84
CA ASN A 106 6.99 32.34 13.89
C ASN A 106 6.08 31.11 13.77
N LEU A 107 6.62 29.93 14.08
CA LEU A 107 5.88 28.67 14.05
C LEU A 107 4.66 28.66 15.00
N SER A 108 4.65 29.52 16.02
CA SER A 108 3.51 29.66 16.95
C SER A 108 2.29 30.36 16.32
N ALA A 109 2.44 30.98 15.14
CA ALA A 109 1.33 31.58 14.40
C ALA A 109 0.32 30.54 13.89
N GLY A 110 0.68 29.25 13.89
CA GLY A 110 -0.13 28.14 13.40
C GLY A 110 0.21 27.76 11.96
N LYS A 111 -0.65 26.94 11.36
CA LYS A 111 -0.50 26.46 9.99
C LYS A 111 -1.71 26.80 9.13
N LEU A 112 -1.47 27.09 7.86
CA LEU A 112 -2.50 27.18 6.83
C LEU A 112 -2.52 25.89 6.04
N HIS A 113 -3.55 25.07 6.26
CA HIS A 113 -3.76 23.86 5.48
C HIS A 113 -4.02 24.20 4.01
N LEU A 114 -3.21 23.63 3.11
CA LEU A 114 -3.39 23.77 1.67
C LEU A 114 -4.15 22.57 1.10
N LYS A 115 -3.71 21.35 1.41
CA LYS A 115 -4.30 20.12 0.86
C LYS A 115 -4.07 18.93 1.78
N ARG A 116 -4.96 17.94 1.68
CA ARG A 116 -4.83 16.64 2.35
C ARG A 116 -5.26 15.54 1.38
N GLY A 117 -4.57 14.40 1.43
CA GLY A 117 -4.86 13.27 0.55
C GLY A 117 -4.09 12.03 0.95
N TRP A 118 -3.95 11.11 0.00
CA TRP A 118 -3.16 9.90 0.16
C TRP A 118 -2.16 9.74 -0.97
N PHE A 119 -1.01 9.16 -0.65
CA PHE A 119 -0.07 8.67 -1.65
C PHE A 119 -0.76 7.63 -2.54
N GLY A 120 -0.71 7.90 -3.84
CA GLY A 120 -1.22 7.11 -4.93
C GLY A 120 -0.12 6.32 -5.61
N GLU A 121 -0.11 6.35 -6.94
CA GLU A 121 0.96 5.71 -7.69
C GLU A 121 2.28 6.44 -7.50
N VAL A 122 3.37 5.68 -7.35
CA VAL A 122 4.72 6.21 -7.25
C VAL A 122 5.54 5.73 -8.45
N SER A 123 6.08 6.68 -9.19
CA SER A 123 7.06 6.43 -10.25
C SER A 123 8.46 6.76 -9.76
N ILE A 124 9.45 5.95 -10.10
CA ILE A 124 10.86 6.18 -9.74
C ILE A 124 11.66 6.37 -11.01
N LYS A 125 12.38 7.48 -11.11
CA LYS A 125 13.22 7.82 -12.26
C LYS A 125 14.44 8.61 -11.81
N ASP A 126 15.64 8.24 -12.29
CA ASP A 126 16.89 8.99 -12.10
C ASP A 126 17.17 9.45 -10.65
N ASN A 127 16.99 8.54 -9.69
CA ASN A 127 17.13 8.78 -8.23
C ASN A 127 16.12 9.79 -7.64
N MET A 128 15.02 10.06 -8.34
CA MET A 128 13.86 10.79 -7.83
C MET A 128 12.65 9.86 -7.80
N PHE A 129 11.70 10.18 -6.93
CA PHE A 129 10.36 9.63 -7.00
C PHE A 129 9.36 10.74 -7.32
N ILE A 130 8.31 10.36 -8.04
CA ILE A 130 7.13 11.18 -8.30
C ILE A 130 5.96 10.41 -7.72
N ALA A 131 5.35 10.97 -6.68
CA ALA A 131 4.20 10.39 -6.01
C ALA A 131 2.94 11.18 -6.38
N GLU A 132 1.95 10.49 -6.92
CA GLU A 132 0.61 11.06 -7.09
C GLU A 132 -0.04 11.24 -5.71
N VAL A 133 -0.62 12.41 -5.45
CA VAL A 133 -1.45 12.67 -4.28
C VAL A 133 -2.92 12.61 -4.69
N LYS A 134 -3.58 11.55 -4.25
CA LYS A 134 -5.01 11.34 -4.46
C LYS A 134 -5.77 12.19 -3.45
N GLY A 135 -6.51 13.17 -3.97
CA GLY A 135 -7.37 14.04 -3.16
C GLY A 135 -8.53 13.30 -2.49
N LEU A 136 -9.26 14.00 -1.61
CA LEU A 136 -10.37 13.44 -0.83
C LEU A 136 -11.50 12.84 -1.69
N THR A 137 -11.74 13.38 -2.88
CA THR A 137 -12.75 12.89 -3.83
C THR A 137 -12.46 11.49 -4.36
N HIS A 138 -11.19 11.04 -4.32
CA HIS A 138 -10.84 9.66 -4.71
C HIS A 138 -11.59 8.62 -3.87
N ALA A 139 -11.88 8.93 -2.60
CA ALA A 139 -12.66 8.03 -1.75
C ALA A 139 -14.11 7.83 -2.23
N LEU A 140 -14.67 8.82 -2.94
CA LEU A 140 -16.03 8.79 -3.50
C LEU A 140 -16.08 8.07 -4.85
N ASN A 141 -14.97 8.00 -5.58
CA ASN A 141 -14.90 7.33 -6.88
C ASN A 141 -14.70 5.81 -6.76
N LYS A 142 -15.46 5.18 -5.85
CA LYS A 142 -15.50 3.72 -5.69
C LYS A 142 -16.75 3.20 -6.38
N ASN A 143 -16.58 2.20 -7.23
CA ASN A 143 -17.73 1.44 -7.73
C ASN A 143 -18.35 0.68 -6.55
N ILE A 144 -19.54 1.11 -6.14
CA ILE A 144 -20.31 0.47 -5.07
C ILE A 144 -21.29 -0.50 -5.71
N GLY A 145 -21.07 -1.79 -5.51
CA GLY A 145 -21.95 -2.85 -5.98
C GLY A 145 -21.18 -4.14 -6.25
N ASP A 146 -21.84 -5.28 -6.05
CA ASP A 146 -21.28 -6.57 -6.41
C ASP A 146 -21.70 -6.91 -7.85
N LEU A 147 -20.74 -7.29 -8.69
CA LEU A 147 -21.03 -7.89 -9.99
C LEU A 147 -21.33 -9.40 -9.82
N TYR A 148 -22.27 -9.93 -10.59
CA TYR A 148 -22.44 -11.38 -10.67
C TYR A 148 -21.20 -12.03 -11.30
N SER A 149 -20.76 -13.17 -10.75
CA SER A 149 -19.55 -13.86 -11.22
C SER A 149 -19.63 -15.34 -10.92
N HIS A 150 -19.15 -16.17 -11.85
CA HIS A 150 -19.02 -17.61 -11.65
C HIS A 150 -18.00 -17.94 -10.54
N ARG A 151 -17.00 -17.07 -10.32
CA ARG A 151 -15.97 -17.25 -9.29
C ARG A 151 -16.40 -16.58 -7.98
N CYS A 152 -15.93 -17.14 -6.86
CA CYS A 152 -16.15 -16.55 -5.55
C CYS A 152 -15.53 -15.15 -5.47
N ARG A 153 -16.32 -14.17 -5.00
CA ARG A 153 -15.85 -12.80 -4.78
C ARG A 153 -15.22 -12.57 -3.40
N ALA A 154 -15.47 -13.46 -2.44
CA ALA A 154 -14.93 -13.33 -1.09
C ALA A 154 -13.41 -13.55 -1.09
N LYS A 155 -12.67 -12.80 -0.26
CA LYS A 155 -11.28 -13.10 0.08
C LYS A 155 -11.26 -14.36 0.96
N PHE A 156 -10.28 -15.24 0.76
CA PHE A 156 -10.22 -16.48 1.52
C PHE A 156 -10.02 -16.16 3.00
N GLY A 157 -10.92 -16.65 3.85
CA GLY A 157 -10.92 -16.38 5.28
C GLY A 157 -11.46 -15.02 5.73
N ASP A 158 -12.01 -14.20 4.83
CA ASP A 158 -12.68 -12.96 5.24
C ASP A 158 -14.04 -13.21 5.91
N GLU A 159 -14.69 -12.16 6.38
CA GLU A 159 -16.01 -12.23 7.05
C GLU A 159 -17.11 -12.83 6.17
N LYS A 160 -16.99 -12.69 4.84
CA LYS A 160 -17.96 -13.23 3.89
C LYS A 160 -17.73 -14.73 3.67
N CYS A 161 -16.47 -15.17 3.64
CA CYS A 161 -16.00 -16.53 3.44
C CYS A 161 -16.08 -17.37 4.71
N LYS A 162 -15.69 -16.84 5.86
CA LYS A 162 -15.71 -17.49 7.18
C LYS A 162 -14.89 -18.78 7.30
N ALA A 163 -14.05 -19.09 6.31
CA ALA A 163 -13.12 -20.20 6.41
C ALA A 163 -12.09 -19.90 7.50
N ASP A 164 -11.89 -20.83 8.43
CA ASP A 164 -10.88 -20.71 9.46
C ASP A 164 -9.49 -20.96 8.86
N LEU A 165 -8.75 -19.88 8.61
CA LEU A 165 -7.43 -19.93 7.98
C LEU A 165 -6.40 -20.70 8.82
N SER A 166 -6.58 -20.78 10.15
CA SER A 166 -5.62 -21.49 11.02
C SER A 166 -5.44 -22.97 10.63
N LYS A 167 -6.47 -23.58 10.04
CA LYS A 167 -6.44 -24.97 9.54
C LYS A 167 -5.69 -25.13 8.22
N TYR A 168 -5.40 -24.02 7.56
CA TYR A 168 -4.88 -23.95 6.21
C TYR A 168 -3.60 -23.12 6.12
N THR A 169 -3.09 -22.64 7.26
CA THR A 169 -1.84 -21.92 7.39
C THR A 169 -0.81 -22.83 8.03
N PHE A 170 0.39 -22.85 7.44
CA PHE A 170 1.48 -23.72 7.83
C PHE A 170 2.75 -22.92 8.00
N SER A 171 3.48 -23.14 9.09
CA SER A 171 4.79 -22.53 9.30
C SER A 171 5.88 -23.29 8.56
N GLY A 172 6.92 -22.60 8.11
CA GLY A 172 8.09 -23.20 7.46
C GLY A 172 9.32 -22.30 7.59
N VAL A 173 10.45 -22.80 7.12
CA VAL A 173 11.74 -22.11 7.17
C VAL A 173 12.42 -22.23 5.82
N ILE A 174 12.93 -21.11 5.30
CA ILE A 174 13.63 -21.10 4.02
C ILE A 174 14.94 -21.89 4.16
N THR A 175 15.13 -22.89 3.31
CA THR A 175 16.38 -23.66 3.26
C THR A 175 17.35 -23.12 2.22
N GLU A 176 16.84 -22.58 1.11
CA GLU A 176 17.65 -21.98 0.04
C GLU A 176 16.90 -20.83 -0.63
N VAL A 177 17.65 -19.84 -1.11
CA VAL A 177 17.13 -18.69 -1.87
C VAL A 177 17.79 -18.67 -3.24
N GLN A 178 16.98 -18.78 -4.30
CA GLN A 178 17.46 -18.66 -5.69
C GLN A 178 17.41 -17.22 -6.19
N SER A 179 16.35 -16.49 -5.83
CA SER A 179 16.13 -15.09 -6.21
C SER A 179 15.14 -14.43 -5.25
N ASN A 180 14.91 -13.13 -5.39
CA ASN A 180 13.94 -12.40 -4.56
C ASN A 180 12.48 -12.86 -4.74
N ASN A 181 12.17 -13.67 -5.76
CA ASN A 181 10.84 -14.24 -5.99
C ASN A 181 10.82 -15.77 -5.93
N ILE A 182 11.94 -16.44 -5.70
CA ILE A 182 12.04 -17.90 -5.66
C ILE A 182 12.80 -18.32 -4.41
N ILE A 183 12.06 -18.98 -3.51
CA ILE A 183 12.57 -19.55 -2.27
C ILE A 183 12.31 -21.06 -2.26
N ILE A 184 13.11 -21.79 -1.52
CA ILE A 184 13.00 -23.24 -1.39
C ILE A 184 12.98 -23.60 0.09
N ASP A 185 12.06 -24.48 0.46
CA ASP A 185 11.99 -25.16 1.76
C ASP A 185 11.92 -26.67 1.54
N ILE A 186 13.08 -27.34 1.51
CA ILE A 186 13.16 -28.77 1.17
C ILE A 186 12.41 -29.70 2.15
N ASN A 187 12.01 -29.19 3.32
CA ASN A 187 11.31 -29.99 4.33
C ASN A 187 9.79 -30.10 4.04
N ARG A 188 9.31 -29.38 3.02
CA ARG A 188 7.92 -29.43 2.58
C ARG A 188 7.60 -30.72 1.82
N ALA A 189 6.45 -31.31 2.13
CA ALA A 189 6.00 -32.60 1.61
C ALA A 189 4.71 -32.50 0.78
N GLU A 190 4.10 -31.32 0.73
CA GLU A 190 2.86 -31.05 0.03
C GLU A 190 3.02 -31.27 -1.47
N GLU A 191 1.93 -31.66 -2.14
CA GLU A 191 1.91 -31.86 -3.59
C GLU A 191 1.98 -30.54 -4.37
N SER A 192 2.43 -30.62 -5.63
CA SER A 192 2.51 -29.44 -6.50
C SER A 192 1.16 -28.69 -6.58
N ASN A 193 1.23 -27.37 -6.64
CA ASN A 193 0.11 -26.43 -6.63
C ASN A 193 -0.71 -26.34 -5.34
N PHE A 194 -0.36 -27.05 -4.27
CA PHE A 194 -1.10 -26.98 -2.99
C PHE A 194 -1.17 -25.55 -2.40
N PHE A 195 -0.14 -24.75 -2.61
CA PHE A 195 -0.09 -23.34 -2.19
C PHE A 195 -0.36 -22.34 -3.33
N GLN A 196 -0.70 -22.79 -4.54
CA GLN A 196 -0.92 -21.91 -5.68
C GLN A 196 -2.15 -21.00 -5.45
N TYR A 197 -2.01 -19.69 -5.66
CA TYR A 197 -2.99 -18.65 -5.29
C TYR A 197 -3.16 -18.46 -3.77
N GLY A 198 -2.22 -19.01 -2.99
CA GLY A 198 -2.11 -18.79 -1.55
C GLY A 198 -1.34 -17.51 -1.23
N SER A 199 -1.09 -17.31 0.06
CA SER A 199 -0.29 -16.19 0.54
C SER A 199 0.80 -16.69 1.48
N ILE A 200 1.99 -16.14 1.34
CA ILE A 200 3.09 -16.33 2.27
C ILE A 200 3.35 -15.02 3.02
N LYS A 201 3.60 -15.11 4.33
CA LYS A 201 3.98 -14.00 5.20
C LYS A 201 5.29 -14.34 5.90
N PHE A 202 6.29 -13.48 5.80
CA PHE A 202 7.58 -13.69 6.46
C PHE A 202 7.49 -13.22 7.91
N LEU A 203 7.98 -14.04 8.83
CA LEU A 203 7.94 -13.78 10.28
C LEU A 203 9.26 -13.22 10.81
N THR A 204 10.37 -13.52 10.14
CA THR A 204 11.72 -13.06 10.51
C THR A 204 12.49 -12.59 9.28
N GLY A 205 13.69 -12.05 9.51
CA GLY A 205 14.60 -11.60 8.46
C GLY A 205 14.26 -10.19 7.95
N ALA A 206 14.95 -9.77 6.88
CA ALA A 206 14.79 -8.44 6.30
C ALA A 206 13.37 -8.19 5.73
N ASN A 207 12.62 -9.25 5.44
CA ASN A 207 11.25 -9.16 4.92
C ASN A 207 10.19 -9.37 6.02
N GLN A 208 10.53 -9.30 7.31
CA GLN A 208 9.58 -9.52 8.40
C GLN A 208 8.30 -8.68 8.24
N GLY A 209 7.15 -9.33 8.34
CA GLY A 209 5.83 -8.71 8.20
C GLY A 209 5.32 -8.60 6.76
N ILE A 210 6.19 -8.80 5.75
CA ILE A 210 5.81 -8.71 4.34
C ILE A 210 5.03 -9.96 3.94
N ALA A 211 3.92 -9.74 3.23
CA ALA A 211 3.11 -10.81 2.63
C ALA A 211 3.13 -10.72 1.10
N LYS A 212 3.22 -11.87 0.43
CA LYS A 212 3.16 -12.00 -1.04
C LYS A 212 2.26 -13.14 -1.46
N GLU A 213 1.69 -13.03 -2.66
CA GLU A 213 0.94 -14.12 -3.28
C GLU A 213 1.89 -15.18 -3.83
N VAL A 214 1.50 -16.45 -3.67
CA VAL A 214 2.22 -17.60 -4.20
C VAL A 214 1.71 -17.89 -5.61
N GLN A 215 2.55 -17.68 -6.61
CA GLN A 215 2.24 -17.93 -8.02
C GLN A 215 2.22 -19.42 -8.33
N SER A 216 3.19 -20.16 -7.81
CA SER A 216 3.25 -21.61 -7.97
C SER A 216 4.05 -22.25 -6.84
N TYR A 217 3.77 -23.53 -6.64
CA TYR A 217 4.46 -24.38 -5.69
C TYR A 217 4.75 -25.73 -6.36
N THR A 218 5.99 -26.18 -6.30
CA THR A 218 6.38 -27.50 -6.79
C THR A 218 6.72 -28.39 -5.61
N LYS A 219 6.37 -29.68 -5.72
CA LYS A 219 6.84 -30.73 -4.81
C LYS A 219 8.34 -30.60 -4.57
N ASN A 220 8.78 -30.86 -3.33
CA ASN A 220 10.12 -30.56 -2.79
C ASN A 220 10.36 -29.08 -2.43
N GLY A 221 9.29 -28.30 -2.21
CA GLY A 221 9.40 -27.04 -1.49
C GLY A 221 9.75 -25.80 -2.29
N LYS A 222 9.79 -25.87 -3.63
CA LYS A 222 10.06 -24.69 -4.45
C LYS A 222 8.82 -23.80 -4.50
N ILE A 223 8.92 -22.60 -3.94
CA ILE A 223 7.85 -21.60 -3.88
C ILE A 223 8.22 -20.44 -4.79
N VAL A 224 7.37 -20.13 -5.77
CA VAL A 224 7.51 -18.97 -6.65
C VAL A 224 6.48 -17.93 -6.27
N LEU A 225 6.94 -16.71 -5.99
CA LEU A 225 6.10 -15.58 -5.61
C LEU A 225 5.64 -14.81 -6.86
N ALA A 226 4.41 -14.29 -6.81
CA ALA A 226 3.83 -13.51 -7.91
C ALA A 226 4.54 -12.17 -8.13
N SER A 227 5.24 -11.67 -7.12
CA SER A 227 6.07 -10.47 -7.22
C SER A 227 7.32 -10.64 -6.37
N PRO A 228 8.46 -10.04 -6.76
CA PRO A 228 9.69 -10.13 -5.99
C PRO A 228 9.54 -9.48 -4.60
N LEU A 229 10.31 -10.00 -3.65
CA LEU A 229 10.51 -9.41 -2.35
C LEU A 229 11.38 -8.15 -2.46
N PRO A 230 11.07 -7.11 -1.67
CA PRO A 230 11.84 -5.87 -1.70
C PRO A 230 13.28 -6.08 -1.22
N TYR A 231 13.46 -6.90 -0.18
CA TYR A 231 14.78 -7.25 0.34
C TYR A 231 15.12 -8.70 -0.03
N LYS A 232 16.41 -8.98 -0.25
CA LYS A 232 16.86 -10.35 -0.52
C LYS A 232 16.60 -11.23 0.72
N PRO A 233 15.80 -12.30 0.61
CA PRO A 233 15.59 -13.22 1.74
C PRO A 233 16.86 -14.02 2.02
N SER A 234 16.96 -14.58 3.23
CA SER A 234 18.07 -15.43 3.66
C SER A 234 17.58 -16.84 4.02
N ALA A 235 18.45 -17.83 3.85
CA ALA A 235 18.20 -19.15 4.43
C ALA A 235 18.13 -19.03 5.96
N GLY A 236 17.18 -19.73 6.58
CA GLY A 236 16.86 -19.61 8.00
C GLY A 236 15.71 -18.65 8.33
N ASP A 237 15.27 -17.82 7.37
CA ASP A 237 14.09 -16.98 7.57
C ASP A 237 12.82 -17.84 7.72
N SER A 238 12.02 -17.56 8.74
CA SER A 238 10.76 -18.24 9.02
C SER A 238 9.58 -17.54 8.36
N TYR A 239 8.58 -18.31 7.96
CA TYR A 239 7.39 -17.82 7.28
C TYR A 239 6.14 -18.63 7.64
N GLU A 240 4.98 -18.02 7.39
CA GLU A 240 3.67 -18.68 7.38
C GLU A 240 3.14 -18.68 5.96
N ILE A 241 2.75 -19.85 5.44
CA ILE A 241 2.15 -20.00 4.11
C ILE A 241 0.73 -20.55 4.26
N THR A 242 -0.20 -19.94 3.55
CA THR A 242 -1.61 -20.33 3.54
C THR A 242 -1.93 -21.01 2.23
N THR A 243 -2.68 -22.11 2.25
CA THR A 243 -3.16 -22.79 1.03
C THR A 243 -3.92 -21.83 0.13
N GLY A 244 -3.87 -22.08 -1.17
CA GLY A 244 -4.49 -21.20 -2.15
C GLY A 244 -5.97 -21.50 -2.39
N CYS A 245 -6.73 -20.44 -2.63
CA CYS A 245 -8.13 -20.52 -3.01
C CYS A 245 -8.29 -20.01 -4.43
N ASN A 246 -8.45 -20.94 -5.39
CA ASN A 246 -8.66 -20.61 -6.82
C ASN A 246 -10.03 -19.98 -7.14
N LYS A 247 -10.83 -19.65 -6.11
CA LYS A 247 -12.18 -19.06 -6.20
C LYS A 247 -13.22 -19.92 -6.93
N SER A 248 -12.93 -21.17 -7.24
CA SER A 248 -13.90 -22.09 -7.86
C SER A 248 -14.85 -22.68 -6.82
N PHE A 249 -16.08 -22.97 -7.24
CA PHE A 249 -17.07 -23.63 -6.37
C PHE A 249 -16.65 -25.05 -6.00
N GLU A 250 -16.04 -25.78 -6.94
CA GLU A 250 -15.56 -27.14 -6.73
C GLU A 250 -14.50 -27.20 -5.62
N THR A 251 -13.48 -26.34 -5.69
CA THR A 251 -12.46 -26.25 -4.64
C THR A 251 -13.09 -25.81 -3.31
N CYS A 252 -14.02 -24.86 -3.34
CA CYS A 252 -14.70 -24.37 -2.14
C CYS A 252 -15.45 -25.48 -1.37
N TYR A 253 -16.15 -26.36 -2.08
CA TYR A 253 -16.86 -27.47 -1.45
C TYR A 253 -15.94 -28.66 -1.15
N LYS A 254 -15.08 -29.08 -2.08
CA LYS A 254 -14.25 -30.30 -1.91
C LYS A 254 -13.12 -30.12 -0.93
N GLN A 255 -12.38 -29.01 -1.04
CA GLN A 255 -11.17 -28.79 -0.25
C GLN A 255 -11.45 -28.09 1.08
N PHE A 256 -12.42 -27.16 1.10
CA PHE A 256 -12.71 -26.33 2.27
C PHE A 256 -14.03 -26.64 2.96
N ASN A 257 -14.88 -27.49 2.37
CA ASN A 257 -16.23 -27.78 2.86
C ASN A 257 -17.04 -26.52 3.21
N ASN A 258 -16.90 -25.46 2.40
CA ASN A 258 -17.38 -24.12 2.73
C ASN A 258 -18.35 -23.54 1.68
N ALA A 259 -19.08 -24.42 0.98
CA ALA A 259 -20.00 -24.03 -0.08
C ALA A 259 -21.08 -23.03 0.38
N ILE A 260 -21.52 -23.10 1.65
CA ILE A 260 -22.55 -22.22 2.21
C ILE A 260 -22.13 -20.74 2.25
N ASN A 261 -20.82 -20.48 2.31
CA ASN A 261 -20.25 -19.12 2.32
C ASN A 261 -19.67 -18.71 0.96
N PHE A 262 -19.92 -19.48 -0.09
CA PHE A 262 -19.52 -19.10 -1.44
C PHE A 262 -20.26 -17.81 -1.87
N ARG A 263 -19.50 -16.82 -2.34
CA ARG A 263 -20.02 -15.51 -2.78
C ARG A 263 -19.85 -15.32 -4.28
N GLY A 264 -20.24 -16.33 -5.03
CA GLY A 264 -20.36 -16.30 -6.47
C GLY A 264 -21.59 -17.09 -6.89
N GLU A 265 -21.93 -17.03 -8.17
CA GLU A 265 -23.07 -17.73 -8.74
C GLU A 265 -22.54 -18.78 -9.74
N PRO A 266 -22.30 -20.02 -9.30
CA PRO A 266 -21.60 -21.04 -10.10
C PRO A 266 -22.40 -21.53 -11.32
N HIS A 267 -23.64 -21.08 -11.47
CA HIS A 267 -24.56 -21.51 -12.53
C HIS A 267 -25.04 -20.36 -13.41
N ILE A 268 -24.37 -19.20 -13.37
CA ILE A 268 -24.69 -18.09 -14.30
C ILE A 268 -24.66 -18.60 -15.74
N PRO A 269 -25.76 -18.45 -16.50
CA PRO A 269 -25.77 -18.76 -17.92
C PRO A 269 -24.77 -17.89 -18.67
N GLY A 270 -23.87 -18.50 -19.44
CA GLY A 270 -22.99 -17.76 -20.34
C GLY A 270 -23.75 -17.12 -21.50
N ILE A 271 -23.11 -16.18 -22.20
CA ILE A 271 -23.68 -15.45 -23.35
C ILE A 271 -24.24 -16.41 -24.42
N SER A 272 -23.59 -17.55 -24.65
CA SER A 272 -24.06 -18.55 -25.61
C SER A 272 -25.44 -19.14 -25.28
N LYS A 273 -25.86 -19.13 -24.01
CA LYS A 273 -27.19 -19.60 -23.58
C LYS A 273 -28.26 -18.50 -23.73
N LEU A 274 -27.84 -17.23 -23.73
CA LEU A 274 -28.69 -16.07 -24.02
C LEU A 274 -28.99 -15.91 -25.52
N LEU A 275 -28.06 -16.36 -26.37
CA LEU A 275 -28.18 -16.28 -27.84
C LEU A 275 -28.84 -17.52 -28.46
N LYS A 276 -29.39 -18.45 -27.67
CA LYS A 276 -30.19 -19.55 -28.21
C LYS A 276 -31.55 -19.01 -28.63
N VAL A 277 -31.69 -18.74 -29.94
CA VAL A 277 -32.97 -18.57 -30.63
C VAL A 277 -33.67 -19.92 -30.74
#